data_AF-A0A1G0JI63-F1
#
_entry.id   AF-A0A1G0JI63-F1
#
_cell.length_a   1.000
_cell.length_b   1.000
_cell.length_c   1.000
_cell.angle_alpha   90.00
_cell.angle_beta   90.00
_cell.angle_gamma   90.00
#
_symmetry.space_group_name_H-M   'P 1'
#
loop_
_entity.id
_entity.type
_entity.pdbx_description
1 polymer ?
#
loop_
_entity_poly.entity_id
_entity_poly.type
_entity_poly.pdbx_seq_one_letter_code
_entity_poly.pdbx_strand_id
1 'polypeptide(L)'
;MRKLTYIVLLLSAISVSMAGYSAEQSEDCPLHLKDGSHLFINDDGTMRMVDENGKPMEMKEGVEMELEDGTLIMMKDKKIWRHKHKKMQH
;
A
#
# COMPACT_ATOMS: atom_id res chain seq x y z
N MET A 1 16.32 25.13 56.42
CA MET A 1 16.12 24.07 55.41
C MET A 1 15.96 24.69 54.03
N ARG A 2 17.06 24.98 53.32
CA ARG A 2 17.02 25.51 51.93
C ARG A 2 18.43 25.53 51.31
N LYS A 3 19.02 24.35 51.12
CA LYS A 3 20.24 24.13 50.32
C LYS A 3 20.21 22.70 49.79
N LEU A 4 19.54 22.48 48.66
CA LEU A 4 19.67 21.25 47.88
C LEU A 4 19.50 21.66 46.41
N THR A 5 20.60 22.18 45.88
CA THR A 5 20.82 22.43 44.48
C THR A 5 21.65 21.27 43.90
N TYR A 6 21.22 20.79 42.73
CA TYR A 6 21.91 19.94 41.77
C TYR A 6 22.00 18.44 42.08
N ILE A 7 21.28 17.64 41.28
CA ILE A 7 21.84 16.60 40.41
C ILE A 7 20.98 16.57 39.14
N VAL A 8 21.54 17.19 38.09
CA VAL A 8 21.22 16.93 36.69
C VAL A 8 22.07 15.72 36.30
N LEU A 9 21.46 14.59 35.93
CA LEU A 9 22.08 13.58 35.06
C LEU A 9 20.98 12.62 34.58
N LEU A 10 20.52 12.77 33.33
CA LEU A 10 20.98 11.99 32.19
C LEU A 10 20.52 10.52 32.27
N LEU A 11 19.47 10.17 31.51
CA LEU A 11 19.50 9.05 30.56
C LEU A 11 18.18 8.98 29.79
N SER A 12 18.25 9.62 28.62
CA SER A 12 17.44 9.33 27.44
C SER A 12 17.56 7.86 27.05
N ALA A 13 16.42 7.17 26.94
CA ALA A 13 16.23 6.13 25.92
C ALA A 13 14.74 6.08 25.59
N ILE A 14 14.34 6.97 24.69
CA ILE A 14 13.06 6.91 24.00
C ILE A 14 13.17 5.74 23.03
N SER A 15 12.60 4.60 23.36
CA SER A 15 12.38 3.51 22.41
C SER A 15 10.93 3.58 21.94
N VAL A 16 10.64 4.55 21.07
CA VAL A 16 9.39 4.52 20.27
C VAL A 16 9.56 3.36 19.29
N SER A 17 9.00 2.23 19.66
CA SER A 17 8.85 1.11 18.73
C SER A 17 7.77 1.51 17.73
N MET A 18 8.17 2.05 16.58
CA MET A 18 7.31 2.13 15.40
C MET A 18 7.10 0.69 14.92
N ALA A 19 6.12 0.00 15.48
CA ALA A 19 5.57 -1.20 14.86
C ALA A 19 5.08 -0.76 13.47
N GLY A 20 5.65 -1.39 12.45
CA GLY A 20 5.49 -1.01 11.05
C GLY A 20 4.02 -0.76 10.70
N TYR A 21 3.79 0.38 10.06
CA TYR A 21 2.62 0.57 9.23
C TYR A 21 2.65 -0.58 8.20
N SER A 22 1.88 -1.65 8.45
CA SER A 22 1.42 -2.45 7.33
C SER A 22 0.64 -1.49 6.48
N ALA A 23 0.99 -1.38 5.20
CA ALA A 23 0.28 -0.58 4.25
C ALA A 23 -1.21 -0.96 4.34
N GLU A 24 -1.95 -0.16 5.09
CA GLU A 24 -3.39 0.01 5.06
C GLU A 24 -3.69 0.39 3.62
N GLN A 25 -3.88 -0.64 2.80
CA GLN A 25 -4.43 -0.49 1.47
C GLN A 25 -5.84 -0.01 1.70
N SER A 26 -6.02 1.27 1.47
CA SER A 26 -7.26 2.01 1.52
C SER A 26 -8.32 1.19 0.78
N GLU A 27 -9.26 0.62 1.53
CA GLU A 27 -10.26 -0.35 1.05
C GLU A 27 -11.32 0.30 0.12
N ASP A 28 -11.23 1.63 -0.09
CA ASP A 28 -12.17 2.41 -0.90
C ASP A 28 -11.53 3.18 -2.08
N CYS A 29 -10.21 3.22 -2.20
CA CYS A 29 -9.57 4.00 -3.26
C CYS A 29 -9.41 3.17 -4.54
N PRO A 30 -9.91 3.65 -5.70
CA PRO A 30 -9.66 2.97 -6.97
C PRO A 30 -8.17 2.87 -7.24
N LEU A 31 -7.73 1.68 -7.62
CA LEU A 31 -6.37 1.44 -8.06
C LEU A 31 -6.26 1.93 -9.50
N HIS A 32 -5.42 2.94 -9.71
CA HIS A 32 -5.17 3.53 -11.02
C HIS A 32 -4.06 2.76 -11.72
N LEU A 33 -4.37 2.23 -12.91
CA LEU A 33 -3.41 1.53 -13.75
C LEU A 33 -2.76 2.49 -14.73
N LYS A 34 -1.53 2.15 -15.12
CA LYS A 34 -0.71 2.92 -16.04
C LYS A 34 -1.27 2.99 -17.46
N ASP A 35 -2.13 2.06 -17.84
CA ASP A 35 -2.86 2.06 -19.11
C ASP A 35 -4.09 2.98 -19.09
N GLY A 36 -4.35 3.68 -17.99
CA GLY A 36 -5.50 4.57 -17.80
C GLY A 36 -6.76 3.84 -17.33
N SER A 37 -6.72 2.52 -17.16
CA SER A 37 -7.82 1.76 -16.57
C SER A 37 -7.86 1.88 -15.05
N HIS A 38 -9.01 1.56 -14.46
CA HIS A 38 -9.22 1.64 -13.01
C HIS A 38 -9.76 0.31 -12.48
N LEU A 39 -9.20 -0.13 -11.35
CA LEU A 39 -9.67 -1.30 -10.62
C LEU A 39 -10.30 -0.87 -9.29
N PHE A 40 -11.57 -1.21 -9.15
CA PHE A 40 -12.35 -1.04 -7.93
C PHE A 40 -12.42 -2.38 -7.20
N ILE A 41 -12.08 -2.39 -5.92
CA ILE A 41 -12.22 -3.53 -5.02
C ILE A 41 -13.22 -3.11 -3.96
N ASN A 42 -14.32 -3.84 -3.85
CA ASN A 42 -15.34 -3.59 -2.83
C ASN A 42 -14.97 -4.32 -1.53
N ASP A 43 -15.57 -3.91 -0.41
CA ASP A 43 -15.38 -4.54 0.91
C ASP A 43 -15.73 -6.04 0.94
N ASP A 44 -16.65 -6.47 0.07
CA ASP A 44 -17.04 -7.88 -0.07
C ASP A 44 -16.01 -8.73 -0.85
N GLY A 45 -14.92 -8.11 -1.32
CA GLY A 45 -13.88 -8.71 -2.13
C GLY A 45 -14.25 -8.86 -3.61
N THR A 46 -15.41 -8.35 -4.04
CA THR A 46 -15.73 -8.26 -5.46
C THR A 46 -14.88 -7.18 -6.13
N MET A 47 -14.55 -7.42 -7.40
CA MET A 47 -13.62 -6.60 -8.15
C MET A 47 -14.26 -6.20 -9.46
N ARG A 48 -14.14 -4.92 -9.80
CA ARG A 48 -14.61 -4.37 -11.06
C ARG A 48 -13.51 -3.57 -11.70
N MET A 49 -13.18 -3.91 -12.94
CA MET A 49 -12.24 -3.16 -13.76
C MET A 49 -13.00 -2.37 -14.82
N VAL A 50 -12.58 -1.14 -15.06
CA VAL A 50 -13.11 -0.28 -16.11
C VAL A 50 -11.98 0.36 -16.90
N ASP A 51 -12.20 0.63 -18.18
CA ASP A 51 -11.26 1.39 -19.00
C ASP A 51 -11.26 2.89 -18.65
N GLU A 52 -10.41 3.67 -19.34
CA GLU A 52 -10.29 5.12 -19.20
C GLU A 52 -11.62 5.88 -19.42
N ASN A 53 -12.57 5.28 -20.13
CA ASN A 53 -13.89 5.85 -20.42
C ASN A 53 -14.96 5.35 -19.42
N GLY A 54 -14.57 4.57 -18.41
CA GLY A 54 -15.47 3.99 -17.41
C GLY A 54 -16.26 2.77 -17.91
N LYS A 55 -15.91 2.21 -19.08
CA LYS A 55 -16.57 1.02 -19.61
C LYS A 55 -16.07 -0.22 -18.86
N PRO A 56 -16.97 -1.12 -18.40
CA PRO A 56 -16.56 -2.37 -17.78
C PRO A 56 -15.66 -3.19 -18.69
N MET A 57 -14.58 -3.71 -18.13
CA MET A 57 -13.67 -4.62 -18.80
C MET A 57 -13.37 -5.84 -17.93
N GLU A 58 -13.08 -6.96 -18.57
CA GLU A 58 -12.68 -8.17 -17.85
C GLU A 58 -11.22 -8.10 -17.43
N MET A 59 -10.95 -8.47 -16.18
CA MET A 59 -9.60 -8.65 -15.69
C MET A 59 -9.01 -9.92 -16.29
N LYS A 60 -7.84 -9.80 -16.92
CA LYS A 60 -7.13 -10.95 -17.50
C LYS A 60 -6.41 -11.74 -16.40
N GLU A 61 -6.73 -13.02 -16.29
CA GLU A 61 -6.04 -13.93 -15.36
C GLU A 61 -4.59 -14.18 -15.81
N GLY A 62 -3.66 -14.16 -14.85
CA GLY A 62 -2.24 -14.42 -15.08
C GLY A 62 -1.50 -13.29 -15.80
N VAL A 63 -2.14 -12.15 -16.03
CA VAL A 63 -1.52 -10.98 -16.65
C VAL A 63 -1.14 -9.97 -15.58
N GLU A 64 0.12 -9.54 -15.61
CA GLU A 64 0.61 -8.45 -14.76
C GLU A 64 0.12 -7.11 -15.30
N MET A 65 -0.36 -6.28 -14.39
CA MET A 65 -0.83 -4.92 -14.64
C MET A 65 -0.05 -3.97 -13.74
N GLU A 66 0.43 -2.86 -14.29
CA GLU A 66 1.21 -1.86 -13.56
C GLU A 66 0.29 -0.74 -13.09
N LEU A 67 0.34 -0.45 -11.80
CA LEU A 67 -0.28 0.73 -11.21
C LEU A 67 0.56 1.98 -11.52
N GLU A 68 -0.04 3.16 -11.42
CA GLU A 68 0.66 4.43 -11.65
C GLU A 68 1.87 4.63 -10.72
N ASP A 69 1.85 4.03 -9.52
CA ASP A 69 2.95 4.08 -8.56
C ASP A 69 4.10 3.10 -8.88
N GLY A 70 4.00 2.34 -9.97
CA GLY A 70 4.96 1.31 -10.38
C GLY A 70 4.80 -0.02 -9.65
N THR A 71 3.75 -0.19 -8.84
CA THR A 71 3.39 -1.48 -8.25
C THR A 71 2.79 -2.39 -9.31
N LEU A 72 3.19 -3.66 -9.34
CA LEU A 72 2.60 -4.67 -10.21
C LEU A 72 1.51 -5.43 -9.46
N ILE A 73 0.37 -5.60 -10.11
CA ILE A 73 -0.75 -6.43 -9.66
C ILE A 73 -1.05 -7.52 -10.68
N MET A 74 -1.54 -8.66 -10.23
CA MET A 74 -1.94 -9.77 -11.09
C MET A 74 -3.17 -10.46 -10.52
N MET A 75 -4.14 -10.77 -11.38
CA MET A 75 -5.26 -11.61 -11.00
C MET A 75 -4.88 -13.09 -11.12
N LYS A 76 -5.09 -13.85 -10.04
CA LYS A 76 -4.88 -15.30 -10.03
C LYS A 76 -5.82 -15.95 -9.02
N ASP A 77 -6.51 -17.02 -9.42
CA ASP A 77 -7.42 -17.77 -8.53
C ASP A 77 -8.50 -16.85 -7.90
N LYS A 78 -9.02 -15.90 -8.68
CA LYS A 78 -9.98 -14.86 -8.24
C LYS A 78 -9.47 -13.94 -7.12
N LYS A 79 -8.16 -13.83 -6.94
CA LYS A 79 -7.51 -12.94 -5.99
C LYS A 79 -6.52 -12.02 -6.70
N ILE A 80 -6.29 -10.85 -6.12
CA ILE A 80 -5.27 -9.91 -6.58
C ILE A 80 -4.00 -10.12 -5.79
N TRP A 81 -2.94 -10.43 -6.51
CA TRP A 81 -1.59 -10.51 -6.01
C TRP A 81 -0.89 -9.20 -6.31
N ARG A 82 -0.28 -8.61 -5.29
CA ARG A 82 0.49 -7.37 -5.42
C ARG A 82 1.95 -7.67 -5.14
N HIS A 83 2.83 -7.25 -6.04
CA HIS A 83 4.26 -7.25 -5.77
C HIS A 83 4.86 -5.91 -6.16
N LYS A 84 5.63 -5.33 -5.24
CA LYS A 84 6.43 -4.15 -5.55
C LYS A 84 7.70 -4.62 -6.21
N HIS A 85 7.98 -4.12 -7.40
CA HIS A 85 9.30 -4.28 -8.00
C HIS A 85 10.30 -3.51 -7.13
N LYS A 86 10.88 -4.16 -6.13
CA LYS A 86 11.97 -3.60 -5.34
C LYS A 86 13.14 -3.45 -6.29
N LYS A 87 13.33 -2.26 -6.88
CA LYS A 87 14.57 -1.93 -7.58
C LYS A 87 15.70 -2.24 -6.61
N MET A 88 16.41 -3.34 -6.83
CA MET A 88 17.68 -3.59 -6.18
C MET A 88 18.60 -2.49 -6.69
N GLN A 89 18.84 -1.48 -5.86
CA GLN A 89 19.87 -0.49 -6.12
C GLN A 89 21.20 -1.25 -6.04
N HIS A 90 21.88 -1.35 -7.18
CA HIS A 90 23.21 -1.91 -7.31
C HIS A 90 24.16 -0.78 -7.70
#